data_AF-A0A317IL65-F1
#
_entry.id   AF-A0A317IL65-F1
#
_cell.length_a   1.000
_cell.length_b   1.000
_cell.length_c   1.000
_cell.angle_alpha   90.00
_cell.angle_beta   90.00
_cell.angle_gamma   90.00
#
_symmetry.space_group_name_H-M   'P 1'
#
loop_
_entity.id
_entity.type
_entity.pdbx_description
1 polymer ?
#
loop_
_entity_poly.entity_id
_entity_poly.type
_entity_poly.pdbx_seq_one_letter_code
_entity_poly.pdbx_strand_id
1 'polypeptide(L)'
;MTLRIDLPEEKTAALAAKARQRGLSAEQYARQVLEHDLESGAGAQPIWEVLVNNMKQVPVEDLAFVPKDAATQVDHYVYGAPKREP
;
A
#
# COMPACT_ATOMS: atom_id res chain seq x y z
N MET A 1 24.13 4.25 -12.77
CA MET A 1 24.23 3.09 -13.68
C MET A 1 23.24 3.30 -14.82
N THR A 2 23.61 2.97 -16.07
CA THR A 2 22.73 3.09 -17.23
C THR A 2 22.32 1.70 -17.70
N LEU A 3 21.01 1.44 -17.77
CA LEU A 3 20.43 0.17 -18.24
C LEU A 3 19.76 0.41 -19.59
N ARG A 4 20.02 -0.47 -20.57
CA ARG A 4 19.37 -0.44 -21.89
C ARG A 4 18.54 -1.71 -22.05
N ILE A 5 17.25 -1.57 -22.33
CA ILE A 5 16.30 -2.67 -22.51
C ILE A 5 15.67 -2.50 -23.89
N ASP A 6 15.86 -3.48 -24.77
CA ASP A 6 15.18 -3.52 -26.06
C ASP A 6 13.79 -4.14 -25.87
N LEU A 7 12.74 -3.35 -26.16
CA LEU A 7 11.35 -3.75 -26.03
C LEU A 7 10.72 -3.91 -27.41
N PRO A 8 9.89 -4.97 -27.62
CA PRO A 8 9.05 -5.07 -28.81
C PRO A 8 8.15 -3.83 -28.94
N GLU A 9 7.86 -3.43 -30.18
CA GLU A 9 7.09 -2.22 -30.48
C GLU A 9 5.73 -2.17 -29.75
N GLU A 10 5.06 -3.31 -29.65
CA GLU A 10 3.80 -3.47 -28.90
C GLU A 10 3.96 -3.08 -27.42
N LYS A 11 5.03 -3.52 -26.76
CA LYS A 11 5.29 -3.21 -25.35
C LYS A 11 5.70 -1.75 -25.16
N THR A 12 6.43 -1.18 -26.13
CA THR A 12 6.80 0.24 -26.14
C THR A 12 5.57 1.14 -26.25
N ALA A 13 4.62 0.79 -27.13
CA ALA A 13 3.35 1.49 -27.27
C ALA A 13 2.50 1.40 -25.98
N ALA A 14 2.41 0.21 -25.39
CA ALA A 14 1.68 0.00 -24.13
C ALA A 14 2.29 0.81 -22.97
N LEU A 15 3.62 0.83 -22.84
CA LEU A 15 4.33 1.62 -21.84
C LEU A 15 4.05 3.12 -22.01
N ALA A 16 4.15 3.63 -23.24
CA ALA A 16 3.89 5.03 -23.56
C ALA A 16 2.43 5.43 -23.26
N ALA A 17 1.46 4.55 -23.56
CA ALA A 17 0.06 4.78 -23.23
C ALA A 17 -0.18 4.90 -21.72
N LYS A 18 0.41 3.99 -20.92
CA LYS A 18 0.33 4.03 -19.45
C LYS A 18 0.99 5.28 -18.87
N ALA A 19 2.13 5.69 -19.41
CA ALA A 19 2.82 6.92 -19.03
C ALA A 19 1.93 8.16 -19.28
N ARG A 20 1.33 8.25 -20.47
CA ARG A 20 0.45 9.38 -20.85
C ARG A 20 -0.77 9.50 -19.94
N GLN A 21 -1.39 8.39 -19.55
CA GLN A 21 -2.52 8.41 -18.60
C GLN A 21 -2.15 9.02 -17.25
N ARG A 22 -0.87 8.98 -16.88
CA ARG A 22 -0.34 9.53 -15.61
C ARG A 22 0.35 10.89 -15.80
N GLY A 23 0.34 11.46 -17.01
CA GLY A 23 1.05 12.70 -17.34
C GLY A 23 2.57 12.59 -17.28
N LEU A 24 3.12 11.37 -17.37
CA LEU A 24 4.55 11.08 -17.28
C LEU A 24 5.15 10.75 -18.65
N SER A 25 6.47 10.87 -18.77
CA SER A 25 7.20 10.27 -19.89
C SER A 25 7.29 8.75 -19.74
N ALA A 26 7.50 8.03 -20.85
CA ALA A 26 7.67 6.58 -20.84
C ALA A 26 8.87 6.15 -19.97
N GLU A 27 9.95 6.94 -19.97
CA GLU A 27 11.14 6.70 -19.15
C GLU A 27 10.85 6.91 -17.65
N GLN A 28 10.16 8.00 -17.29
CA GLN A 28 9.78 8.26 -15.91
C GLN A 28 8.87 7.17 -15.35
N TYR A 29 7.91 6.73 -16.16
CA TYR A 29 7.03 5.63 -15.77
C TYR A 29 7.81 4.31 -15.63
N ALA A 30 8.74 4.01 -16.55
CA ALA A 30 9.60 2.83 -16.42
C ALA A 30 10.48 2.87 -15.17
N ARG A 31 11.02 4.04 -14.81
CA ARG A 31 11.78 4.24 -13.58
C ARG A 31 10.93 4.00 -12.33
N GLN A 32 9.73 4.56 -12.27
CA GLN A 32 8.81 4.32 -11.14
C GLN A 32 8.44 2.84 -10.98
N VAL A 33 8.22 2.13 -12.10
CA VAL A 33 7.93 0.70 -12.06
C VAL A 33 9.13 -0.08 -11.51
N LEU A 34 10.34 0.24 -11.95
CA LEU A 34 11.57 -0.38 -11.44
C LEU A 34 11.80 -0.05 -9.95
N GLU A 35 11.63 1.20 -9.54
CA GLU A 35 11.75 1.63 -8.14
C GLU A 35 10.73 0.89 -7.27
N HIS A 36 9.46 0.87 -7.67
CA HIS A 36 8.43 0.15 -6.94
C HIS A 36 8.74 -1.34 -6.82
N ASP A 37 9.20 -1.99 -7.88
CA ASP A 37 9.53 -3.43 -7.86
C ASP A 37 10.74 -3.72 -6.96
N LEU A 38 11.76 -2.85 -6.98
CA LEU A 38 12.93 -2.96 -6.10
C LEU A 38 12.61 -2.67 -4.63
N GLU A 39 11.71 -1.74 -4.36
CA GLU A 39 11.21 -1.43 -3.01
C GLU A 39 10.24 -2.51 -2.50
N SER A 40 9.46 -3.13 -3.40
CA SER A 40 8.49 -4.18 -3.07
C SER A 40 9.12 -5.58 -3.02
N GLY A 41 10.25 -5.78 -3.71
CA GLY A 41 10.84 -7.08 -4.02
C GLY A 41 11.76 -7.66 -2.95
N ALA A 42 12.02 -6.94 -1.86
CA ALA A 42 12.83 -7.44 -0.75
C ALA A 42 11.97 -7.58 0.51
N GLY A 43 11.29 -8.73 0.66
CA GLY A 43 10.75 -9.16 1.95
C GLY A 43 9.88 -8.11 2.64
N ALA A 44 8.94 -7.49 1.91
CA ALA A 44 7.94 -6.64 2.52
C ALA A 44 7.30 -7.43 3.66
N GLN A 45 7.57 -6.99 4.89
CA GLN A 45 7.08 -7.68 6.08
C GLN A 45 5.58 -7.86 5.93
N PRO A 46 5.03 -9.02 6.32
CA PRO A 46 3.60 -9.19 6.29
C PRO A 46 2.88 -8.02 6.95
N ILE A 47 1.76 -7.58 6.36
CA ILE A 47 1.06 -6.38 6.83
C ILE A 47 0.72 -6.44 8.33
N TRP A 48 0.50 -7.63 8.89
CA TRP A 48 0.28 -7.83 10.32
C TRP A 48 1.53 -7.52 11.18
N GLU A 49 2.74 -7.81 10.71
CA GLU A 49 3.97 -7.43 11.42
C GLU A 49 4.18 -5.93 11.41
N VAL A 50 3.87 -5.27 10.30
CA VAL A 50 3.91 -3.81 10.17
C VAL A 50 2.92 -3.19 11.17
N LEU A 51 1.68 -3.66 11.19
CA LEU A 51 0.65 -3.18 12.13
C LEU A 51 1.06 -3.38 13.59
N VAL A 52 1.52 -4.58 13.97
CA VAL A 52 1.97 -4.87 15.35
C VAL A 52 3.14 -3.97 15.75
N ASN A 53 4.10 -3.75 14.87
CA ASN A 53 5.23 -2.87 15.17
C ASN A 53 4.81 -1.40 15.32
N ASN A 54 3.87 -0.92 14.50
CA ASN A 54 3.34 0.44 14.61
C ASN A 54 2.54 0.63 15.91
N MET A 55 1.74 -0.37 16.32
CA MET A 55 0.95 -0.30 17.56
C MET A 55 1.80 -0.18 18.83
N LYS A 56 3.08 -0.58 18.81
CA LYS A 56 4.02 -0.37 19.93
C LYS A 56 4.31 1.12 20.20
N GLN A 57 4.09 1.98 19.22
CA GLN A 57 4.33 3.42 19.33
C GLN A 57 3.10 4.17 19.85
N VAL A 58 1.95 3.50 19.99
CA VAL A 58 0.72 4.11 20.50
C VAL A 58 0.84 4.27 22.02
N PRO A 59 0.66 5.48 22.57
CA PRO A 59 0.66 5.70 24.01
C PRO A 59 -0.44 4.90 24.73
N VAL A 60 -0.18 4.53 26.00
CA VAL A 60 -1.12 3.70 26.78
C VAL A 60 -2.44 4.42 27.07
N GLU A 61 -2.37 5.74 27.22
CA GLU A 61 -3.53 6.61 27.36
C GLU A 61 -4.44 6.56 26.13
N ASP A 62 -3.87 6.47 24.93
CA ASP A 62 -4.64 6.36 23.68
C ASP A 62 -5.24 4.96 23.55
N LEU A 63 -4.49 3.92 23.94
CA LEU A 63 -4.99 2.55 23.99
C LEU A 63 -6.17 2.38 24.98
N ALA A 64 -6.24 3.20 26.03
CA ALA A 64 -7.33 3.15 27.00
C ALA A 64 -8.67 3.60 26.40
N PHE A 65 -8.66 4.37 25.31
CA PHE A 65 -9.88 4.75 24.57
C PHE A 65 -10.37 3.65 23.62
N VAL A 66 -9.58 2.59 23.37
CA VAL A 66 -10.00 1.48 22.51
C VAL A 66 -11.11 0.69 23.21
N PRO A 67 -12.28 0.53 22.57
CA PRO A 67 -13.34 -0.26 23.15
C PRO A 67 -12.93 -1.72 23.37
N LYS A 68 -13.34 -2.31 24.51
CA LYS A 68 -13.02 -3.72 24.83
C LYS A 68 -13.55 -4.71 23.80
N ASP A 69 -14.64 -4.36 23.13
CA ASP A 69 -15.34 -5.15 22.11
C ASP A 69 -15.01 -4.70 20.68
N ALA A 70 -13.98 -3.85 20.48
CA ALA A 70 -13.67 -3.24 19.19
C ALA A 70 -13.45 -4.27 18.07
N ALA A 71 -12.79 -5.40 18.37
CA ALA A 71 -12.54 -6.46 17.39
C ALA A 71 -13.84 -7.17 16.96
N THR A 72 -14.74 -7.43 17.91
CA THR A 72 -16.03 -8.11 17.65
C THR A 72 -17.05 -7.18 16.99
N GLN A 73 -16.97 -5.88 17.28
CA GLN A 73 -17.95 -4.86 16.91
C GLN A 73 -17.37 -3.82 15.93
N VAL A 74 -16.42 -4.22 15.08
CA VAL A 74 -15.68 -3.30 14.19
C VAL A 74 -16.63 -2.43 13.34
N ASP A 75 -17.73 -3.01 12.83
CA ASP A 75 -18.67 -2.28 11.99
C ASP A 75 -19.40 -1.17 12.75
N HIS A 76 -19.63 -1.36 14.05
CA HIS A 76 -20.25 -0.35 14.90
C HIS A 76 -19.34 0.86 15.06
N TYR A 77 -18.05 0.64 15.33
CA TYR A 77 -17.11 1.72 15.58
C TYR A 77 -16.58 2.38 14.30
N VAL A 78 -16.49 1.65 13.19
CA VAL A 78 -16.00 2.19 11.91
C VAL A 78 -17.14 2.79 11.08
N TYR A 79 -18.30 2.15 11.04
CA TYR A 79 -19.40 2.53 10.14
C TYR A 79 -20.67 3.00 10.87
N GLY A 80 -20.72 2.93 12.20
CA GLY A 80 -21.91 3.31 12.97
C GLY A 80 -23.05 2.29 12.91
N ALA A 81 -22.78 1.05 12.48
CA ALA A 81 -23.77 -0.02 12.47
C ALA A 81 -24.28 -0.33 13.89
N PRO A 82 -25.50 -0.87 14.08
CA PRO A 82 -25.93 -1.38 15.38
C PRO A 82 -24.97 -2.45 15.91
N LYS A 83 -24.75 -2.49 17.23
CA LYS A 83 -23.95 -3.56 17.85
C LYS A 83 -24.60 -4.92 17.60
N ARG A 84 -23.78 -5.91 17.22
CA ARG A 84 -24.21 -7.29 16.95
C ARG A 84 -24.65 -7.99 18.24
N GLU A 85 -23.91 -7.73 19.31
CA GLU A 85 -24.21 -8.18 20.67
C GLU A 85 -24.44 -6.95 21.58
N PRO A 86 -25.50 -6.94 22.41
CA PRO A 86 -25.80 -5.84 23.33
C PRO A 86 -24.84 -5.73 24.51
#